data_AF-F0X275-F1
#
_entry.id   AF-F0X275-F1
#
_cell.length_a   1.000
_cell.length_b   1.000
_cell.length_c   1.000
_cell.angle_alpha   90.00
_cell.angle_beta   90.00
_cell.angle_gamma   90.00
#
_symmetry.space_group_name_H-M   'P 1'
#
loop_
_entity.id
_entity.type
_entity.pdbx_description
1 polymer ?
#
loop_
_entity_poly.entity_id
_entity_poly.type
_entity_poly.pdbx_seq_one_letter_code
_entity_poly.pdbx_strand_id
1 'polypeptide(L)'
;MPVSACVEMWTKEQVIRFEMEKDPMEVTEEDWINFFWAAGEPDAEHLWDIDQEMRGLRMDTTPLDAGSKVARLRSQIYKKLHQHGLQEYVEQADPKRIVKWMIDALEPPPFKRKILENLTMEIRREMKRNHPVIFCKWCQGMLQSFMRWEPYTMKSTTSPRYD
;
A
#
# COMPACT_ATOMS: atom_id res chain seq x y z
N MET A 1 9.32 22.07 15.57
CA MET A 1 8.69 22.27 16.88
C MET A 1 8.79 20.93 17.59
N PRO A 2 9.36 20.84 18.79
CA PRO A 2 9.44 19.57 19.51
C PRO A 2 8.02 19.04 19.76
N VAL A 3 7.79 17.75 19.49
CA VAL A 3 6.54 17.02 19.73
C VAL A 3 6.19 17.08 21.21
N SER A 4 7.22 16.99 22.07
CA SER A 4 7.02 17.20 23.51
C SER A 4 6.37 18.57 23.76
N ALA A 5 6.77 19.67 23.13
CA ALA A 5 6.14 20.99 23.34
C ALA A 5 4.66 21.07 22.92
N CYS A 6 4.14 20.10 22.16
CA CYS A 6 2.74 20.01 21.78
C CYS A 6 1.86 19.30 22.83
N VAL A 7 2.44 18.75 23.90
CA VAL A 7 1.74 18.03 24.98
C VAL A 7 1.67 18.91 26.22
N GLU A 8 0.51 18.93 26.88
CA GLU A 8 0.35 19.63 28.16
C GLU A 8 1.28 19.07 29.23
N MET A 9 1.84 19.94 30.09
CA MET A 9 2.79 19.57 31.14
C MET A 9 2.31 18.42 32.04
N TRP A 10 1.04 18.48 32.48
CA TRP A 10 0.46 17.42 33.31
C TRP A 10 0.43 16.07 32.58
N THR A 11 -0.06 16.08 31.33
CA THR A 11 -0.13 14.88 30.49
C THR A 11 1.25 14.30 30.22
N LYS A 12 2.28 15.15 30.05
CA LYS A 12 3.66 14.68 29.92
C LYS A 12 4.13 13.88 31.11
N GLU A 13 3.93 14.40 32.31
CA GLU A 13 4.36 13.72 33.54
C GLU A 13 3.67 12.36 33.71
N GLN A 14 2.39 12.26 33.32
CA GLN A 14 1.66 11.00 33.34
C GLN A 14 2.23 9.99 32.33
N VAL A 15 2.43 10.40 31.07
CA VAL A 15 2.96 9.52 30.02
C VAL A 15 4.38 9.05 30.35
N ILE A 16 5.26 9.96 30.78
CA ILE A 16 6.64 9.60 31.15
C ILE A 16 6.65 8.56 32.28
N ARG A 17 5.81 8.78 33.30
CA ARG A 17 5.79 7.94 34.50
C ARG A 17 5.13 6.58 34.29
N PHE A 18 4.01 6.54 33.57
CA PHE A 18 3.16 5.34 33.50
C PHE A 18 3.28 4.58 32.18
N GLU A 19 3.66 5.23 31.08
CA GLU A 19 3.74 4.60 29.76
C GLU A 19 5.20 4.36 29.33
N MET A 20 6.07 5.36 29.51
CA MET A 20 7.48 5.24 29.15
C MET A 20 8.34 4.60 30.26
N GLU A 21 7.85 4.60 31.50
CA GLU A 21 8.54 4.11 32.70
C GLU A 21 9.98 4.67 32.85
N LYS A 22 10.19 5.93 32.48
CA LYS A 22 11.50 6.62 32.52
C LYS A 22 11.51 7.78 33.51
N ASP A 23 12.71 8.19 33.95
CA ASP A 23 12.87 9.42 34.71
C ASP A 23 12.64 10.64 33.79
N PRO A 24 11.86 11.67 34.20
CA PRO A 24 11.60 12.86 33.39
C PRO A 24 12.85 13.60 32.89
N MET A 25 13.98 13.49 33.58
CA MET A 25 15.25 14.10 33.18
C MET A 25 15.99 13.28 32.11
N GLU A 26 15.65 11.99 31.96
CA GLU A 26 16.26 11.07 31.00
C GLU A 26 15.46 10.94 29.70
N VAL A 27 14.23 11.45 29.66
CA VAL A 27 13.37 11.40 28.46
C VAL A 27 13.87 12.39 27.42
N THR A 28 14.23 11.87 26.26
CA THR A 28 14.68 12.65 25.11
C THR A 28 13.53 13.01 24.18
N GLU A 29 13.75 13.96 23.28
CA GLU A 29 12.79 14.26 22.22
C GLU A 29 12.58 13.04 21.28
N GLU A 30 13.61 12.21 21.10
CA GLU A 30 13.52 10.98 20.30
C GLU A 30 12.62 9.94 20.97
N ASP A 31 12.63 9.84 22.29
CA ASP A 31 11.68 9.00 23.04
C ASP A 31 10.23 9.44 22.81
N TRP A 32 9.98 10.75 22.81
CA TRP A 32 8.66 11.29 22.49
C TRP A 32 8.22 10.96 21.07
N ILE A 33 9.12 11.09 20.09
CA ILE A 33 8.84 10.72 18.70
C ILE A 33 8.51 9.22 18.62
N ASN A 34 9.31 8.36 19.25
CA ASN A 34 9.11 6.91 19.25
C ASN A 34 7.81 6.51 19.97
N PHE A 35 7.46 7.16 21.07
CA PHE A 35 6.21 6.91 21.79
C PHE A 35 4.99 7.24 20.95
N PHE A 36 4.94 8.43 20.34
CA PHE A 36 3.83 8.79 19.46
C PHE A 36 3.79 7.93 18.20
N TRP A 37 4.94 7.51 17.70
CA TRP A 37 5.02 6.56 16.59
C TRP A 37 4.46 5.19 16.97
N ALA A 38 4.86 4.65 18.13
CA ALA A 38 4.38 3.39 18.66
C ALA A 38 2.87 3.42 18.93
N ALA A 39 2.34 4.52 19.46
CA ALA A 39 0.91 4.72 19.66
C ALA A 39 0.12 4.82 18.35
N GLY A 40 0.79 5.15 17.23
CA GLY A 40 0.22 5.16 15.89
C GLY A 40 0.32 3.81 15.16
N GLU A 41 0.98 2.80 15.74
CA GLU A 41 1.02 1.47 15.13
C GLU A 41 -0.35 0.79 15.30
N PRO A 42 -1.01 0.41 14.19
CA PRO A 42 -2.26 -0.29 14.27
C PRO A 42 -2.07 -1.68 14.86
N ASP A 43 -3.02 -2.11 15.69
CA ASP A 43 -3.08 -3.48 16.18
C ASP A 43 -3.07 -4.49 15.03
N ALA A 44 -2.55 -5.68 15.30
CA ALA A 44 -2.46 -6.76 14.31
C ALA A 44 -3.83 -7.12 13.70
N GLU A 45 -4.92 -6.96 14.48
CA GLU A 45 -6.30 -7.17 14.02
C GLU A 45 -6.72 -6.15 12.95
N HIS A 46 -6.44 -4.85 13.17
CA HIS A 46 -6.72 -3.80 12.19
C HIS A 46 -5.96 -4.00 10.86
N LEU A 47 -4.69 -4.44 10.94
CA LEU A 47 -3.92 -4.80 9.75
C LEU A 47 -4.45 -6.05 9.05
N TRP A 48 -5.00 -7.00 9.81
CA TRP A 48 -5.61 -8.21 9.25
C TRP A 48 -6.93 -7.92 8.55
N ASP A 49 -7.76 -7.03 9.09
CA ASP A 49 -9.04 -6.62 8.51
C ASP A 49 -8.85 -5.98 7.13
N ILE A 50 -7.92 -5.02 7.01
CA ILE A 50 -7.60 -4.42 5.71
C ILE A 50 -7.00 -5.46 4.75
N ASP A 51 -6.19 -6.40 5.22
CA ASP A 51 -5.67 -7.49 4.37
C ASP A 51 -6.81 -8.35 3.81
N GLN A 52 -7.85 -8.65 4.60
CA GLN A 52 -9.03 -9.38 4.10
C GLN A 52 -9.80 -8.55 3.06
N GLU A 53 -10.00 -7.26 3.33
CA GLU A 53 -10.67 -6.37 2.39
C GLU A 53 -9.92 -6.21 1.06
N MET A 54 -8.58 -6.17 1.09
CA MET A 54 -7.73 -6.01 -0.09
C MET A 54 -7.70 -7.29 -0.94
N ARG A 55 -7.93 -8.48 -0.36
CA ARG A 55 -8.03 -9.74 -1.13
C ARG A 55 -9.20 -9.76 -2.11
N GLY A 56 -10.26 -9.00 -1.85
CA GLY A 56 -11.40 -8.85 -2.76
C GLY A 56 -11.14 -7.89 -3.92
N LEU A 57 -10.05 -7.12 -3.87
CA LEU A 57 -9.76 -6.06 -4.83
C LEU A 57 -9.26 -6.67 -6.16
N ARG A 58 -9.79 -6.16 -7.28
CA ARG A 58 -9.41 -6.58 -8.63
C ARG A 58 -9.19 -5.35 -9.49
N MET A 59 -8.20 -5.43 -10.36
CA MET A 59 -7.92 -4.38 -11.33
C MET A 59 -9.06 -4.30 -12.32
N ASP A 60 -9.64 -3.12 -12.45
CA ASP A 60 -10.69 -2.86 -13.43
C ASP A 60 -10.10 -2.90 -14.85
N THR A 61 -10.60 -3.83 -15.67
CA THR A 61 -10.19 -4.02 -17.05
C THR A 61 -11.02 -3.21 -18.05
N THR A 62 -12.01 -2.43 -17.60
CA THR A 62 -12.86 -1.60 -18.45
C THR A 62 -12.13 -0.44 -19.15
N PRO A 63 -11.22 0.32 -18.50
CA PRO A 63 -10.54 1.44 -19.14
C PRO A 63 -9.66 0.98 -20.31
N LEU A 64 -9.60 1.73 -21.42
CA LEU A 64 -8.75 1.35 -22.57
C LEU A 64 -7.26 1.63 -22.33
N ASP A 65 -6.93 2.63 -21.52
CA ASP A 65 -5.55 3.01 -21.23
C ASP A 65 -4.99 2.30 -19.99
N ALA A 66 -3.78 1.76 -20.12
CA ALA A 66 -3.07 1.08 -19.05
C ALA A 66 -2.76 2.00 -17.85
N GLY A 67 -2.46 3.28 -18.10
CA GLY A 67 -2.24 4.25 -17.03
C GLY A 67 -3.51 4.44 -16.19
N SER A 68 -4.64 4.55 -16.85
CA SER A 68 -5.95 4.67 -16.20
C SER A 68 -6.31 3.42 -15.39
N LYS A 69 -6.01 2.22 -15.88
CA LYS A 69 -6.21 0.96 -15.13
C LYS A 69 -5.39 0.94 -13.83
N VAL A 70 -4.09 1.22 -13.92
CA VAL A 70 -3.16 1.22 -12.77
C VAL A 70 -3.48 2.36 -11.80
N ALA A 71 -3.81 3.55 -12.31
CA ALA A 71 -4.18 4.70 -11.49
C ALA A 71 -5.47 4.42 -10.71
N ARG A 72 -6.48 3.81 -11.34
CA ARG A 72 -7.73 3.43 -10.66
C ARG A 72 -7.49 2.36 -9.60
N LEU A 73 -6.65 1.37 -9.89
CA LEU A 73 -6.25 0.36 -8.91
C LEU A 73 -5.58 0.99 -7.68
N ARG A 74 -4.59 1.86 -7.91
CA ARG A 74 -3.93 2.63 -6.87
C ARG A 74 -4.94 3.43 -6.04
N SER A 75 -5.82 4.20 -6.69
CA SER A 75 -6.80 5.01 -5.98
C SER A 75 -7.75 4.19 -5.10
N GLN A 76 -8.12 2.97 -5.50
CA GLN A 76 -8.94 2.10 -4.66
C GLN A 76 -8.20 1.64 -3.39
N ILE A 77 -6.92 1.29 -3.51
CA ILE A 77 -6.08 0.89 -2.37
C ILE A 77 -5.91 2.06 -1.40
N TYR A 78 -5.53 3.24 -1.89
CA TYR A 78 -5.35 4.43 -1.04
C TYR A 78 -6.67 4.88 -0.40
N LYS A 79 -7.81 4.74 -1.10
CA LYS A 79 -9.12 5.03 -0.51
C LYS A 79 -9.43 4.10 0.66
N LYS A 80 -9.18 2.79 0.52
CA LYS A 80 -9.38 1.82 1.62
C LYS A 80 -8.44 2.10 2.79
N LEU A 81 -7.17 2.37 2.51
CA LEU A 81 -6.20 2.77 3.54
C LEU A 81 -6.64 4.01 4.31
N HIS A 82 -7.14 5.02 3.60
CA HIS A 82 -7.65 6.24 4.22
C HIS A 82 -8.89 5.98 5.09
N GLN A 83 -9.82 5.12 4.63
CA GLN A 83 -11.01 4.74 5.38
C GLN A 83 -10.69 4.00 6.69
N HIS A 84 -9.59 3.24 6.70
CA HIS A 84 -9.09 2.53 7.88
C HIS A 84 -8.14 3.39 8.74
N GLY A 85 -7.82 4.63 8.34
CA GLY A 85 -6.86 5.48 9.06
C GLY A 85 -5.40 5.01 8.96
N LEU A 86 -5.09 4.02 8.12
CA LEU A 86 -3.78 3.35 8.06
C LEU A 86 -2.86 3.89 6.96
N GLN A 87 -3.32 4.88 6.20
CA GLN A 87 -2.59 5.38 5.04
C GLN A 87 -1.17 5.84 5.42
N GLU A 88 -1.05 6.70 6.41
CA GLU A 88 0.23 7.27 6.82
C GLU A 88 1.18 6.19 7.38
N TYR A 89 0.65 5.32 8.25
CA TYR A 89 1.41 4.19 8.80
C TYR A 89 1.95 3.27 7.69
N VAL A 90 1.10 2.81 6.78
CA VAL A 90 1.52 1.85 5.75
C VAL A 90 2.47 2.49 4.74
N GLU A 91 2.31 3.77 4.42
CA GLU A 91 3.25 4.48 3.52
C GLU A 91 4.66 4.59 4.13
N GLN A 92 4.76 4.80 5.44
CA GLN A 92 6.03 5.05 6.12
C GLN A 92 6.68 3.75 6.63
N ALA A 93 5.91 2.87 7.26
CA ALA A 93 6.41 1.66 7.92
C ALA A 93 6.42 0.42 7.01
N ASP A 94 5.41 0.26 6.14
CA ASP A 94 5.25 -0.96 5.31
C ASP A 94 4.84 -0.70 3.85
N PRO A 95 5.59 0.13 3.09
CA PRO A 95 5.21 0.48 1.72
C PRO A 95 5.20 -0.72 0.76
N LYS A 96 5.91 -1.81 1.11
CA LYS A 96 5.90 -3.08 0.37
C LYS A 96 4.54 -3.78 0.43
N ARG A 97 3.75 -3.55 1.48
CA ARG A 97 2.39 -4.09 1.59
C ARG A 97 1.47 -3.51 0.52
N ILE A 98 1.60 -2.22 0.22
CA ILE A 98 0.86 -1.57 -0.89
C ILE A 98 1.19 -2.25 -2.22
N VAL A 99 2.48 -2.48 -2.49
CA VAL A 99 2.90 -3.16 -3.73
C VAL A 99 2.37 -4.59 -3.79
N LYS A 100 2.35 -5.30 -2.66
CA LYS A 100 1.76 -6.65 -2.58
C LYS A 100 0.28 -6.64 -2.95
N TRP A 101 -0.53 -5.75 -2.35
CA TRP A 101 -1.95 -5.64 -2.69
C TRP A 101 -2.17 -5.27 -4.16
N MET A 102 -1.33 -4.39 -4.71
CA MET A 102 -1.38 -4.08 -6.14
C MET A 102 -1.14 -5.31 -7.00
N ILE A 103 -0.08 -6.07 -6.75
CA ILE A 103 0.25 -7.32 -7.47
C ILE A 103 -0.90 -8.33 -7.34
N ASP A 104 -1.44 -8.47 -6.14
CA ASP A 104 -2.50 -9.45 -5.88
C ASP A 104 -3.77 -9.15 -6.65
N ALA A 105 -4.09 -7.86 -6.80
CA ALA A 105 -5.24 -7.38 -7.55
C ALA A 105 -5.02 -7.29 -9.08
N LEU A 106 -3.81 -7.52 -9.60
CA LEU A 106 -3.56 -7.43 -11.04
C LEU A 106 -4.35 -8.46 -11.83
N GLU A 107 -4.98 -7.96 -12.89
CA GLU A 107 -5.69 -8.74 -13.91
C GLU A 107 -5.15 -8.34 -15.29
N PRO A 108 -5.22 -9.18 -16.33
CA PRO A 108 -5.60 -10.59 -16.31
C PRO A 108 -4.48 -11.50 -15.73
N PRO A 109 -4.75 -12.78 -15.42
CA PRO A 109 -3.76 -13.69 -14.80
C PRO A 109 -2.45 -13.91 -15.57
N PRO A 110 -2.42 -13.93 -16.93
CA PRO A 110 -1.17 -13.98 -17.69
C PRO A 110 -0.28 -12.76 -17.44
N PHE A 111 -0.87 -11.57 -17.31
CA PHE A 111 -0.13 -10.35 -17.00
C PHE A 111 0.47 -10.41 -15.60
N LYS A 112 -0.32 -10.86 -14.60
CA LYS A 112 0.15 -11.04 -13.22
C LYS A 112 1.36 -11.99 -13.14
N ARG A 113 1.32 -13.12 -13.84
CA ARG A 113 2.45 -14.06 -13.91
C ARG A 113 3.70 -13.41 -14.49
N LYS A 114 3.56 -12.68 -15.60
CA LYS A 114 4.68 -11.96 -16.23
C LYS A 114 5.28 -10.91 -15.28
N ILE A 115 4.47 -10.20 -14.51
CA ILE A 115 4.96 -9.26 -13.49
C ILE A 115 5.77 -9.98 -12.40
N LEU A 116 5.27 -11.12 -11.90
CA LEU A 116 5.97 -11.92 -10.89
C LEU A 116 7.31 -12.48 -11.40
N GLU A 117 7.36 -12.96 -12.64
CA GLU A 117 8.59 -13.43 -13.30
C GLU A 117 9.62 -12.30 -13.42
N ASN A 118 9.20 -11.12 -13.92
CA ASN A 118 10.10 -9.96 -14.03
C ASN A 118 10.58 -9.46 -12.66
N LEU A 119 9.73 -9.48 -11.64
CA LEU A 119 10.13 -9.15 -10.26
C LEU A 119 11.10 -10.17 -9.66
N THR A 120 11.13 -11.40 -10.17
CA THR A 120 12.06 -12.45 -9.72
C THR A 120 13.42 -12.33 -10.42
N MET A 121 13.44 -11.84 -11.67
CA MET A 121 14.65 -11.74 -12.49
C MET A 121 15.44 -10.43 -12.34
N GLU A 122 14.84 -9.35 -11.79
CA GLU A 122 15.50 -8.05 -11.76
C GLU A 122 16.41 -7.78 -10.53
N ILE A 123 17.62 -7.28 -10.80
CA ILE A 123 18.59 -6.79 -9.79
C ILE A 123 18.03 -5.62 -8.96
N ARG A 124 17.07 -4.85 -9.51
CA ARG A 124 16.42 -3.68 -8.86
C ARG A 124 15.12 -4.02 -8.10
N ARG A 125 14.92 -5.30 -7.75
CA ARG A 125 13.71 -5.83 -7.09
C ARG A 125 13.30 -5.07 -5.83
N GLU A 126 14.26 -4.77 -4.96
CA GLU A 126 14.00 -4.14 -3.66
C GLU A 126 13.38 -2.74 -3.83
N MET A 127 13.93 -1.95 -4.74
CA MET A 127 13.44 -0.60 -5.05
C MET A 127 12.01 -0.63 -5.63
N LYS A 128 11.67 -1.63 -6.43
CA LYS A 128 10.31 -1.76 -6.98
C LYS A 128 9.30 -2.29 -5.97
N ARG A 129 9.74 -3.13 -5.04
CA ARG A 129 8.86 -3.66 -3.98
C ARG A 129 8.61 -2.65 -2.88
N ASN A 130 9.58 -1.79 -2.57
CA ASN A 130 9.49 -0.88 -1.44
C ASN A 130 8.95 0.51 -1.81
N HIS A 131 8.81 0.82 -3.09
CA HIS A 131 8.33 2.13 -3.54
C HIS A 131 7.10 2.01 -4.45
N PRO A 132 5.87 2.19 -3.91
CA PRO A 132 4.62 2.09 -4.67
C PRO A 132 4.58 2.98 -5.92
N VAL A 133 5.17 4.17 -5.85
CA VAL A 133 5.22 5.12 -6.99
C VAL A 133 6.07 4.58 -8.14
N ILE A 134 7.24 4.00 -7.81
CA ILE A 134 8.14 3.39 -8.80
C ILE A 134 7.46 2.15 -9.41
N PHE A 135 6.82 1.34 -8.56
CA PHE A 135 6.04 0.19 -9.00
C PHE A 135 4.92 0.59 -9.97
N CYS A 136 4.13 1.63 -9.65
CA CYS A 136 3.04 2.09 -10.52
C CYS A 136 3.54 2.47 -11.93
N LYS A 137 4.60 3.28 -12.02
CA LYS A 137 5.17 3.71 -13.30
C LYS A 137 5.69 2.51 -14.11
N TRP A 138 6.36 1.58 -13.45
CA TRP A 138 6.88 0.37 -14.09
C TRP A 138 5.75 -0.58 -14.54
N CYS A 139 4.77 -0.83 -13.67
CA CYS A 139 3.60 -1.67 -13.95
C CYS A 139 2.78 -1.10 -15.12
N GLN A 140 2.64 0.22 -15.21
CA GLN A 140 1.99 0.89 -16.33
C GLN A 140 2.71 0.60 -17.66
N GLY A 141 4.04 0.75 -17.72
CA GLY A 141 4.80 0.47 -18.95
C GLY A 141 4.73 -1.01 -19.36
N MET A 142 4.74 -1.91 -18.38
CA MET A 142 4.55 -3.34 -18.59
C MET A 142 3.14 -3.65 -19.13
N LEU A 143 2.10 -3.03 -18.57
CA LEU A 143 0.72 -3.22 -19.02
C LEU A 143 0.49 -2.63 -20.41
N GLN A 144 1.06 -1.46 -20.72
CA GLN A 144 1.02 -0.89 -22.08
C GLN A 144 1.65 -1.83 -23.11
N SER A 145 2.81 -2.40 -22.76
CA SER A 145 3.47 -3.37 -23.63
C SER A 145 2.63 -4.63 -23.79
N PHE A 146 2.08 -5.15 -22.68
CA PHE A 146 1.21 -6.34 -22.70
C PHE A 146 -0.03 -6.12 -23.58
N MET A 147 -0.72 -4.99 -23.44
CA MET A 147 -1.90 -4.64 -24.25
C MET A 147 -1.57 -4.46 -25.74
N ARG A 148 -0.36 -4.00 -26.07
CA ARG A 148 0.11 -3.87 -27.46
C ARG A 148 0.41 -5.24 -28.10
N TRP A 149 0.93 -6.19 -27.33
CA TRP A 149 1.34 -7.51 -27.82
C TRP A 149 0.26 -8.59 -27.72
N GLU A 150 -0.72 -8.48 -26.80
CA GLU A 150 -1.86 -9.42 -26.66
C GLU A 150 -3.23 -8.73 -26.85
N PRO A 151 -3.64 -8.38 -28.08
CA PRO A 151 -4.95 -7.76 -28.32
C PRO A 151 -6.15 -8.73 -28.24
N TYR A 152 -5.92 -10.04 -28.08
CA TYR A 152 -6.97 -11.07 -28.19
C TYR A 152 -7.48 -11.65 -26.86
N THR A 153 -6.78 -11.46 -25.73
CA THR A 153 -7.20 -12.04 -24.44
C THR A 153 -8.25 -11.21 -23.69
N MET A 154 -8.45 -9.94 -24.06
CA MET A 154 -9.48 -9.07 -23.45
C MET A 154 -10.86 -9.15 -24.14
N LYS A 155 -11.00 -9.91 -25.24
CA LYS A 155 -12.26 -10.11 -25.97
C LYS A 155 -12.91 -11.45 -25.63
N SER A 156 -13.40 -11.65 -24.41
CA SER A 156 -14.29 -12.79 -24.16
C SER A 156 -15.32 -12.51 -23.06
N THR A 157 -16.26 -11.60 -23.33
CA THR A 157 -17.65 -11.78 -22.87
C THR A 157 -18.64 -11.01 -23.74
N THR A 158 -18.80 -11.42 -25.00
CA THR A 158 -20.06 -11.19 -25.71
C THR A 158 -20.47 -12.52 -26.31
N SER A 159 -21.25 -13.28 -25.55
CA SER A 159 -21.94 -14.46 -26.06
C SER A 159 -22.98 -13.97 -27.08
N PRO A 160 -22.97 -14.43 -28.34
CA PRO A 160 -24.09 -14.19 -29.24
C PRO A 160 -25.23 -15.10 -28.78
N ARG A 161 -26.32 -14.51 -28.30
CA ARG A 161 -27.61 -15.19 -28.25
C ARG A 161 -27.99 -15.50 -29.70
N TYR A 162 -28.17 -16.78 -30.00
CA TYR A 162 -28.83 -17.22 -31.21
C TYR A 162 -30.34 -16.99 -31.04
N ASP A 163 -30.94 -16.26 -31.99
CA ASP A 163 -32.36 -16.37 -32.36
C ASP A 163 -32.44 -17.10 -33.70
#